data_AF-A0A1M6MN78-F1
#
_entry.id   AF-A0A1M6MN78-F1
#
_cell.length_a   1.000
_cell.length_b   1.000
_cell.length_c   1.000
_cell.angle_alpha   90.00
_cell.angle_beta   90.00
_cell.angle_gamma   90.00
#
_symmetry.space_group_name_H-M   'P 1'
#
loop_
_entity.id
_entity.type
_entity.pdbx_description
1 polymer ?
#
loop_
_entity_poly.entity_id
_entity_poly.type
_entity_poly.pdbx_seq_one_letter_code
_entity_poly.pdbx_strand_id
1 'polypeptide(L)'
;MSLNYLKYKIKLNRKVIYFLLEFLEPSNKYVVRCSQNLDKLIVEYQIAAISANHKSILKNNHEKKSFHEKKLKKTFKRKKLKRVS
;
A
#
# COMPACT_ATOMS: atom_id res chain seq x y z
N MET A 1 -9.74 -3.86 -2.20
CA MET A 1 -9.65 -4.64 -0.94
C MET A 1 -8.76 -3.90 0.05
N SER A 2 -9.09 -3.86 1.34
CA SER A 2 -8.22 -3.18 2.33
C SER A 2 -6.97 -4.02 2.61
N LEU A 3 -5.82 -3.37 2.82
CA LEU A 3 -4.55 -4.04 3.18
C LEU A 3 -4.71 -4.90 4.45
N ASN A 4 -5.49 -4.43 5.41
CA ASN A 4 -5.78 -5.16 6.64
C ASN A 4 -6.56 -6.45 6.38
N TYR A 5 -7.51 -6.44 5.44
CA TYR A 5 -8.26 -7.63 5.07
C TYR A 5 -7.35 -8.68 4.42
N LEU A 6 -6.47 -8.29 3.48
CA LEU A 6 -5.49 -9.21 2.91
C LEU A 6 -4.56 -9.80 3.98
N LYS A 7 -4.05 -8.95 4.88
CA LYS A 7 -3.20 -9.38 5.99
C LYS A 7 -3.88 -10.41 6.88
N TYR A 8 -5.15 -10.22 7.19
CA TYR A 8 -5.95 -11.18 7.94
C TYR A 8 -6.12 -12.51 7.16
N LYS A 9 -6.46 -12.43 5.87
CA LYS A 9 -6.66 -13.60 5.01
C LYS A 9 -5.39 -14.45 4.87
N ILE A 10 -4.22 -13.81 4.77
CA ILE A 10 -2.91 -14.47 4.78
C ILE A 10 -2.68 -15.19 6.12
N LYS A 11 -2.93 -14.52 7.26
CA LYS A 11 -2.78 -15.13 8.59
C LYS A 11 -3.68 -16.36 8.75
N LEU A 12 -4.92 -16.28 8.29
CA LEU A 12 -5.88 -17.38 8.36
C LEU A 12 -5.40 -18.57 7.51
N ASN A 13 -4.99 -18.33 6.25
CA ASN A 13 -4.48 -19.40 5.38
C ASN A 13 -3.23 -20.07 5.95
N ARG A 14 -2.32 -19.30 6.57
CA ARG A 14 -1.16 -19.91 7.27
C ARG A 14 -1.59 -20.87 8.37
N LYS A 15 -2.55 -20.48 9.21
CA LYS A 15 -3.08 -21.36 10.26
C LYS A 15 -3.71 -22.63 9.67
N VAL A 16 -4.48 -22.49 8.60
CA VAL A 16 -5.09 -23.64 7.90
C VAL A 16 -4.02 -24.58 7.35
N ILE A 17 -2.96 -24.06 6.73
CA ILE A 17 -1.86 -24.89 6.21
C ILE A 17 -1.15 -25.62 7.35
N TYR A 18 -0.81 -24.93 8.45
CA TYR A 18 -0.19 -25.57 9.60
C TYR A 18 -1.07 -26.68 10.17
N PHE A 19 -2.36 -26.42 10.32
CA PHE A 19 -3.33 -27.42 10.75
C PHE A 19 -3.39 -28.60 9.76
N LEU A 20 -3.42 -28.36 8.45
CA LEU A 20 -3.43 -29.44 7.46
C LEU A 20 -2.15 -30.27 7.51
N LEU A 21 -0.99 -29.65 7.75
CA LEU A 21 0.30 -30.32 7.86
C LEU A 21 0.43 -31.20 9.11
N GLU A 22 -0.42 -31.01 10.12
CA GLU A 22 -0.47 -31.91 11.28
C GLU A 22 -1.05 -33.29 10.91
N PHE A 23 -1.89 -33.36 9.87
CA PHE A 23 -2.61 -34.58 9.48
C PHE A 23 -2.26 -35.11 8.09
N LEU A 24 -1.73 -34.25 7.22
CA LEU A 24 -1.47 -34.55 5.81
C LEU A 24 -0.01 -34.28 5.47
N GLU A 25 0.53 -35.10 4.57
CA GLU A 25 1.84 -34.85 4.02
C GLU A 25 1.88 -33.54 3.19
N PRO A 26 3.04 -32.87 3.11
CA PRO A 26 3.22 -31.67 2.28
C PRO A 26 2.89 -31.89 0.80
N SER A 27 3.07 -33.12 0.31
CA SER A 27 2.76 -33.56 -1.06
C SER A 27 1.26 -33.65 -1.35
N ASN A 28 0.41 -33.63 -0.31
CA ASN A 28 -1.02 -33.77 -0.47
C ASN A 28 -1.61 -32.62 -1.31
N LYS A 29 -2.45 -32.97 -2.28
CA LYS A 29 -3.08 -32.00 -3.21
C LYS A 29 -3.76 -30.81 -2.51
N TYR A 30 -4.33 -31.01 -1.32
CA TYR A 30 -4.99 -29.95 -0.57
C TYR A 30 -3.98 -28.99 0.05
N VAL A 31 -2.91 -29.52 0.65
CA VAL A 31 -1.82 -28.73 1.22
C VAL A 31 -1.13 -27.90 0.12
N VAL A 32 -0.83 -28.53 -1.02
CA VAL A 32 -0.24 -27.85 -2.18
C VAL A 32 -1.16 -26.75 -2.72
N ARG A 33 -2.47 -27.01 -2.82
CA ARG A 33 -3.41 -25.98 -3.28
C ARG A 33 -3.53 -24.81 -2.30
N CYS A 34 -3.53 -25.10 -1.00
CA CYS A 34 -3.54 -24.09 0.04
C CYS A 34 -2.26 -23.25 0.05
N SER A 35 -1.08 -23.86 -0.12
CA SER A 35 0.20 -23.14 -0.20
C SER A 35 0.27 -22.23 -1.42
N GLN A 36 -0.11 -22.73 -2.59
CA GLN A 36 -0.21 -21.90 -3.82
C GLN A 36 -1.19 -20.73 -3.65
N ASN A 37 -2.30 -20.94 -2.95
CA ASN A 37 -3.26 -19.87 -2.65
C ASN A 37 -2.67 -18.83 -1.68
N LEU A 38 -1.91 -19.28 -0.68
CA LEU A 38 -1.20 -18.40 0.23
C LEU A 38 -0.19 -17.52 -0.53
N ASP A 39 0.58 -18.09 -1.46
CA ASP A 39 1.54 -17.36 -2.28
C ASP A 39 0.86 -16.28 -3.12
N LYS A 40 -0.28 -16.60 -3.77
CA LYS A 40 -1.07 -15.61 -4.51
C LYS A 40 -1.50 -14.43 -3.63
N LEU A 41 -1.98 -14.71 -2.42
CA LEU A 41 -2.38 -13.66 -1.47
C LEU A 41 -1.20 -12.79 -1.02
N ILE A 42 -0.01 -13.37 -0.85
CA ILE A 42 1.20 -12.63 -0.50
C ILE A 42 1.57 -11.67 -1.64
N VAL A 43 1.56 -12.14 -2.89
CA VAL A 43 1.84 -11.30 -4.07
C VAL A 43 0.82 -10.17 -4.20
N GLU A 44 -0.48 -10.47 -4.07
CA GLU A 44 -1.54 -9.46 -4.06
C GLU A 44 -1.33 -8.41 -2.97
N TYR A 45 -0.93 -8.82 -1.76
CA TYR A 45 -0.64 -7.91 -0.67
C TYR A 45 0.55 -7.00 -0.97
N GLN A 46 1.62 -7.54 -1.55
CA GLN A 46 2.80 -6.75 -1.94
C GLN A 46 2.44 -5.69 -2.99
N ILE A 47 1.69 -6.07 -4.04
CA ILE A 47 1.23 -5.14 -5.08
C ILE A 47 0.32 -4.05 -4.47
N ALA A 48 -0.60 -4.44 -3.59
CA ALA A 48 -1.49 -3.51 -2.89
C ALA A 48 -0.71 -2.55 -1.97
N ALA A 49 0.33 -3.03 -1.29
CA ALA A 49 1.17 -2.21 -0.41
C ALA A 49 2.02 -1.21 -1.21
N ILE A 50 2.63 -1.66 -2.31
CA ILE A 50 3.41 -0.81 -3.21
C ILE A 50 2.53 0.28 -3.81
N SER A 51 1.36 -0.07 -4.35
CA SER A 51 0.43 0.92 -4.93
C SER A 51 -0.08 1.93 -3.90
N ALA A 52 -0.35 1.50 -2.67
CA ALA A 52 -0.72 2.41 -1.57
C ALA A 52 0.41 3.40 -1.24
N ASN A 53 1.66 2.92 -1.18
CA ASN A 53 2.83 3.77 -0.95
C ASN A 53 3.04 4.77 -2.09
N HIS A 54 2.94 4.36 -3.35
CA HIS A 54 3.03 5.27 -4.50
C HIS A 54 1.95 6.35 -4.47
N LYS A 55 0.72 6.00 -4.10
CA LYS A 55 -0.38 6.98 -3.96
C LYS A 55 -0.09 8.00 -2.86
N SER A 56 0.52 7.58 -1.76
CA SER A 56 0.92 8.50 -0.67
C SER A 56 2.04 9.46 -1.10
N ILE A 57 3.04 8.97 -1.84
CA ILE A 57 4.15 9.79 -2.35
C ILE A 57 3.64 10.84 -3.34
N LEU A 58 2.74 10.45 -4.26
CA LEU A 58 2.13 11.38 -5.21
C LEU A 58 1.31 12.48 -4.52
N LYS A 59 0.53 12.14 -3.48
CA LYS A 59 -0.22 13.13 -2.69
C LYS A 59 0.72 14.12 -1.99
N ASN A 60 1.76 13.62 -1.33
CA ASN A 60 2.75 14.47 -0.64
C ASN A 60 3.48 15.41 -1.61
N ASN A 61 3.79 14.93 -2.83
CA ASN A 61 4.43 15.74 -3.86
C ASN A 61 3.48 16.81 -4.41
N HIS A 62 2.19 16.50 -4.58
CA HIS A 62 1.18 17.47 -5.01
C HIS A 62 0.96 18.56 -3.94
N GLU A 63 0.89 18.19 -2.66
CA GLU A 63 0.77 19.14 -1.55
C GLU A 63 1.98 20.07 -1.46
N LYS A 64 3.20 19.55 -1.61
CA LYS A 64 4.43 20.36 -1.66
C LYS A 64 4.42 21.36 -2.81
N LYS A 65 4.01 20.95 -4.02
CA LYS A 65 3.89 21.87 -5.17
C LYS A 65 2.85 22.96 -4.92
N SER A 66 1.66 22.60 -4.44
CA SER A 66 0.59 23.55 -4.10
C SER A 66 1.04 24.56 -3.03
N PHE A 67 1.79 24.11 -2.02
CA PHE A 67 2.34 24.99 -0.99
C PHE A 67 3.37 25.96 -1.57
N HIS A 68 4.27 25.49 -2.45
CA HIS A 68 5.27 26.32 -3.09
C HIS A 68 4.64 27.40 -4.00
N GLU A 69 3.60 27.07 -4.75
CA GLU A 69 2.85 28.02 -5.57
C GLU A 69 2.16 29.10 -4.71
N LYS A 70 1.51 28.70 -3.60
CA LYS A 70 0.89 29.65 -2.66
C LYS A 70 1.94 30.61 -2.07
N LYS A 71 3.14 30.12 -1.77
CA LYS A 71 4.25 30.92 -1.23
C LYS A 71 4.77 31.92 -2.28
N LEU A 72 4.93 31.51 -3.53
CA LEU A 72 5.31 32.38 -4.65
C LEU A 72 4.27 33.48 -4.90
N LYS A 73 2.98 33.14 -4.95
CA LYS A 73 1.92 34.16 -5.14
C LYS A 73 1.93 35.22 -4.02
N LYS A 74 2.17 34.82 -2.77
CA LYS A 74 2.30 35.76 -1.64
C LYS A 74 3.51 36.69 -1.78
N THR A 75 4.68 36.18 -2.20
CA THR A 75 5.87 37.02 -2.39
C THR A 75 5.72 37.99 -3.57
N PHE A 76 5.15 37.55 -4.69
CA PHE A 76 4.83 38.44 -5.81
C PHE A 76 3.83 39.54 -5.41
N LYS A 77 2.77 39.22 -4.65
CA LYS A 77 1.81 40.21 -4.14
C LYS A 77 2.51 41.27 -3.26
N ARG A 78 3.41 40.86 -2.36
CA ARG A 78 4.20 41.77 -1.53
C ARG A 78 5.16 42.66 -2.35
N LYS A 79 5.83 42.09 -3.35
CA LYS A 79 6.71 42.87 -4.25
C LYS A 79 5.92 43.89 -5.08
N LYS A 80 4.71 43.56 -5.53
CA LYS A 80 3.84 44.48 -6.27
C LYS A 80 3.38 45.66 -5.42
N LEU A 81 2.98 45.41 -4.16
CA LEU A 81 2.56 46.48 -3.23
C LEU A 81 3.69 47.49 -2.94
N LYS A 82 4.93 47.02 -2.76
CA LYS A 82 6.11 47.89 -2.52
C LYS A 82 6.51 48.79 -3.70
N ARG A 83 6.00 48.54 -4.91
CA ARG A 83 6.35 49.34 -6.11
C ARG A 83 5.36 50.49 -6.38
N VAL A 84 4.25 50.55 -5.64
CA VAL A 84 3.16 51.52 -5.84
C VAL A 84 3.07 52.52 -4.68
N SER A 85 3.84 52.30 -3.62
CA SER A 85 4.10 53.22 -2.50
C SER A 85 5.40 53.97 -2.71
#